data_AF-A0A819AG72-F1
#
_entry.id   AF-A0A819AG72-F1
#
_cell.length_a   1.000
_cell.length_b   1.000
_cell.length_c   1.000
_cell.angle_alpha   90.00
_cell.angle_beta   90.00
_cell.angle_gamma   90.00
#
_symmetry.space_group_name_H-M   'P 1'
#
loop_
_entity.id
_entity.type
_entity.pdbx_description
1 polymer ?
#
loop_
_entity_poly.entity_id
_entity_poly.type
_entity_poly.pdbx_seq_one_letter_code
_entity_poly.pdbx_strand_id
1 'polypeptide(L)'
;MFFKRNAESKQEHSKCHFNGHCEINSLNRHICSSCRLAKCFESGMQIQMLRSSRIRKNKTKRKIKETEILAILTTLDDTNRKQNVLTSNRVQSAQPTLSINDWNLLSNLTQCYDELSGFSLVQDFMREQNSLPPKTRYKRTPVSQLILSLICRSQLFYENNTHFISVCSHDRSILVHNSMKYIGSLGACFIILHNNDLLNNLIFYKSAENFYRFNTLASTVRILNQLDFDSTFLKLALAILVFSTFNYTYYNNLAPVELLDIKTILHIQNIYAELTWEYLTCKYNHKQAVMYISTFIRCLFFLNDAIIDAIEIKQYKDMIDSVIQQAKETIKLYE
;
A
#
# COMPACT_ATOMS: atom_id res chain seq x y z
N MET A 1 -3.85 -13.11 29.56
CA MET A 1 -3.67 -14.37 28.80
C MET A 1 -4.96 -14.83 28.11
N PHE A 2 -6.13 -14.81 28.79
CA PHE A 2 -7.43 -15.17 28.21
C PHE A 2 -7.81 -14.32 26.97
N PHE A 3 -7.87 -12.99 27.09
CA PHE A 3 -8.23 -12.09 25.97
C PHE A 3 -7.34 -12.30 24.74
N LYS A 4 -6.02 -12.38 24.94
CA LYS A 4 -5.04 -12.61 23.86
C LYS A 4 -5.26 -13.92 23.08
N ARG A 5 -5.76 -14.97 23.73
CA ARG A 5 -6.00 -16.28 23.09
C ARG A 5 -7.31 -16.31 22.31
N ASN A 6 -8.32 -15.55 22.76
CA ASN A 6 -9.68 -15.67 22.25
C ASN A 6 -10.10 -14.49 21.35
N ALA A 7 -9.37 -13.37 21.37
CA ALA A 7 -9.72 -12.20 20.57
C ALA A 7 -9.26 -12.28 19.10
N GLU A 8 -8.37 -13.23 18.74
CA GLU A 8 -7.85 -13.42 17.37
C GLU A 8 -8.66 -14.44 16.53
N SER A 9 -9.44 -15.33 17.16
CA SER A 9 -10.20 -16.38 16.46
C SER A 9 -11.59 -15.89 16.05
N LYS A 10 -11.81 -15.65 14.75
CA LYS A 10 -13.12 -15.27 14.18
C LYS A 10 -14.15 -16.41 14.05
N GLN A 11 -13.92 -17.60 14.63
CA GLN A 11 -14.88 -18.72 14.59
C GLN A 11 -15.00 -19.47 15.93
N GLU A 12 -16.24 -19.58 16.40
CA GLU A 12 -16.85 -20.70 17.16
C GLU A 12 -16.22 -21.22 18.47
N HIS A 13 -15.98 -20.35 19.46
CA HIS A 13 -15.88 -20.83 20.85
C HIS A 13 -17.00 -20.30 21.76
N SER A 14 -17.91 -21.25 22.05
CA SER A 14 -19.04 -21.24 22.97
C SER A 14 -20.09 -20.15 22.71
N LYS A 15 -21.21 -20.53 22.08
CA LYS A 15 -22.47 -19.83 22.37
C LYS A 15 -22.68 -19.89 23.88
N CYS A 16 -23.12 -18.80 24.49
CA CYS A 16 -23.47 -18.83 25.90
C CYS A 16 -24.52 -19.94 26.13
N HIS A 17 -24.23 -20.92 26.99
CA HIS A 17 -25.17 -22.00 27.32
C HIS A 17 -26.28 -21.57 28.32
N PHE A 18 -26.45 -20.27 28.47
CA PHE A 18 -27.39 -19.63 29.38
C PHE A 18 -28.19 -18.59 28.56
N ASN A 19 -28.30 -17.34 29.03
CA ASN A 19 -29.09 -16.27 28.40
C ASN A 19 -28.23 -15.13 27.81
N GLY A 20 -26.90 -15.30 27.70
CA GLY A 20 -25.98 -14.26 27.21
C GLY A 20 -25.61 -13.18 28.23
N HIS A 21 -26.15 -13.22 29.45
CA HIS A 21 -25.95 -12.20 30.49
C HIS A 21 -25.32 -12.77 31.77
N CYS A 22 -24.35 -13.69 31.62
CA CYS A 22 -23.68 -14.29 32.77
C CYS A 22 -22.91 -13.22 33.57
N GLU A 23 -23.16 -13.14 34.88
CA GLU A 23 -22.35 -12.30 35.76
C GLU A 23 -20.92 -12.85 35.83
N ILE A 24 -19.91 -12.01 35.56
CA ILE A 24 -18.50 -12.42 35.55
C ILE A 24 -17.76 -11.78 36.74
N ASN A 25 -17.32 -12.62 37.68
CA ASN A 25 -16.53 -12.35 38.87
C ASN A 25 -15.32 -13.30 39.00
N SER A 26 -14.50 -13.15 40.04
CA SER A 26 -13.24 -13.91 40.21
C SER A 26 -13.46 -15.42 40.31
N LEU A 27 -14.59 -15.84 40.89
CA LEU A 27 -14.93 -17.24 41.13
C LEU A 27 -15.56 -17.89 39.88
N ASN A 28 -16.42 -17.18 39.17
CA ASN A 28 -17.23 -17.76 38.08
C ASN A 28 -16.74 -17.43 36.65
N ARG A 29 -15.69 -16.62 36.49
CA ARG A 29 -15.13 -16.23 35.17
C ARG A 29 -14.68 -17.38 34.27
N HIS A 30 -14.57 -18.60 34.77
CA HIS A 30 -14.21 -19.76 33.96
C HIS A 30 -15.44 -20.48 33.36
N ILE A 31 -16.65 -20.16 33.84
CA ILE A 31 -17.89 -20.86 33.48
C ILE A 31 -18.39 -20.47 32.08
N CYS A 32 -18.30 -19.20 31.71
CA CYS A 32 -18.74 -18.73 30.39
C CYS A 32 -17.65 -17.90 29.70
N SER A 33 -16.94 -18.52 28.75
CA SER A 33 -15.94 -17.84 27.92
C SER A 33 -16.53 -16.75 27.04
N SER A 34 -17.78 -16.92 26.58
CA SER A 34 -18.49 -15.96 25.72
C SER A 34 -18.75 -14.62 26.42
N CYS A 35 -19.51 -14.63 27.52
CA CYS A 35 -19.81 -13.42 28.29
C CYS A 35 -18.54 -12.81 28.91
N ARG A 36 -17.54 -13.62 29.25
CA ARG A 36 -16.25 -13.10 29.71
C ARG A 36 -15.50 -12.34 28.63
N LEU A 37 -15.51 -12.83 27.39
CA LEU A 37 -14.86 -12.15 26.28
C LEU A 37 -15.59 -10.85 25.94
N ALA A 38 -16.94 -10.86 25.94
CA ALA A 38 -17.75 -9.66 25.76
C ALA A 38 -17.41 -8.58 26.82
N LYS A 39 -17.34 -8.96 28.10
CA LYS A 39 -16.96 -8.04 29.18
C LYS A 39 -15.53 -7.50 29.04
N CYS A 40 -14.60 -8.25 28.44
CA CYS A 40 -13.26 -7.73 28.11
C CYS A 40 -13.33 -6.60 27.08
N PHE A 41 -14.19 -6.71 26.06
CA PHE A 41 -14.39 -5.65 25.08
C PHE A 41 -15.12 -4.44 25.68
N GLU A 42 -16.16 -4.66 26.51
CA GLU A 42 -16.85 -3.58 27.26
C GLU A 42 -15.90 -2.81 28.18
N SER A 43 -14.91 -3.50 28.76
CA SER A 43 -13.88 -2.88 29.59
C SER A 43 -12.79 -2.15 28.77
N GLY A 44 -12.97 -2.00 27.45
CA GLY A 44 -12.08 -1.25 26.56
C GLY A 44 -10.85 -2.02 26.07
N MET A 45 -10.78 -3.35 26.20
CA MET A 45 -9.65 -4.11 25.66
C MET A 45 -9.73 -4.18 24.13
N GLN A 46 -8.66 -3.75 23.44
CA GLN A 46 -8.60 -3.71 21.98
C GLN A 46 -7.58 -4.70 21.42
N ILE A 47 -7.93 -5.40 20.33
CA ILE A 47 -7.06 -6.38 19.64
C ILE A 47 -5.78 -5.71 19.12
N GLN A 48 -5.85 -4.44 18.73
CA GLN A 48 -4.74 -3.67 18.16
C GLN A 48 -3.51 -3.57 19.10
N MET A 49 -3.74 -3.54 20.41
CA MET A 49 -2.69 -3.49 21.45
C MET A 49 -1.87 -4.79 21.59
N LEU A 50 -2.38 -5.92 21.07
CA LEU A 50 -1.67 -7.20 21.11
C LEU A 50 -0.61 -7.32 19.99
N ARG A 51 -0.87 -6.70 18.82
CA ARG A 51 0.00 -6.77 17.63
C ARG A 51 1.31 -5.99 17.80
N SER A 52 1.28 -4.85 18.49
CA SER A 52 2.46 -4.02 18.80
C SER A 52 3.53 -4.76 19.63
N SER A 53 3.11 -5.71 20.48
CA SER A 53 4.01 -6.50 21.33
C SER A 53 4.86 -7.54 20.56
N ARG A 54 4.38 -8.05 19.42
CA ARG A 54 5.14 -8.98 18.55
C ARG A 54 6.26 -8.24 17.80
N ILE A 55 6.02 -7.01 17.40
CA ILE A 55 6.99 -6.16 16.66
C ILE A 55 8.20 -5.79 17.54
N ARG A 56 8.00 -5.52 18.84
CA ARG A 56 9.10 -5.21 19.77
C ARG A 56 10.07 -6.38 20.00
N LYS A 57 9.60 -7.63 20.02
CA LYS A 57 10.48 -8.80 20.24
C LYS A 57 11.36 -9.14 19.03
N ASN A 58 10.93 -8.78 17.82
CA ASN A 58 11.72 -8.99 16.60
C ASN A 58 12.85 -7.96 16.44
N LYS A 59 12.72 -6.76 17.03
CA LYS A 59 13.80 -5.75 17.04
C LYS A 59 15.00 -6.15 17.92
N THR A 60 14.78 -6.88 19.02
CA THR A 60 15.85 -7.24 19.96
C THR A 60 16.84 -8.28 19.38
N LYS A 61 16.41 -9.12 18.43
CA LYS A 61 17.29 -10.10 17.77
C LYS A 61 18.19 -9.53 16.67
N ARG A 62 17.98 -8.28 16.24
CA ARG A 62 18.78 -7.62 15.18
C ARG A 62 20.02 -6.90 15.70
N LYS A 63 20.26 -6.85 17.02
CA LYS A 63 21.31 -6.04 17.67
C LYS A 63 22.76 -6.57 17.60
N ILE A 64 23.07 -7.58 16.80
CA ILE A 64 24.42 -8.20 16.82
C ILE A 64 25.37 -7.76 15.68
N LYS A 65 24.98 -6.90 14.73
CA LYS A 65 25.91 -6.50 13.65
C LYS A 65 25.76 -5.07 13.15
N GLU A 66 26.03 -4.05 13.97
CA GLU A 66 26.15 -2.66 13.49
C GLU A 66 27.16 -1.85 14.33
N THR A 67 28.45 -2.19 14.25
CA THR A 67 29.54 -1.41 14.89
C THR A 67 30.08 -0.26 14.02
N GLU A 68 29.54 0.00 12.83
CA GLU A 68 30.04 1.06 11.94
C GLU A 68 29.11 2.29 11.82
N ILE A 69 27.87 2.21 12.34
CA ILE A 69 26.87 3.30 12.23
C ILE A 69 26.98 4.31 13.40
N LEU A 70 27.58 3.93 14.53
CA LEU A 70 27.63 4.76 15.74
C LEU A 70 28.54 5.99 15.60
N ALA A 71 29.50 5.98 14.67
CA ALA A 71 30.43 7.11 14.46
C ALA A 71 29.81 8.28 13.67
N ILE A 72 28.74 8.04 12.91
CA ILE A 72 28.07 9.05 12.08
C ILE A 72 26.95 9.76 12.86
N LEU A 73 26.36 9.11 13.86
CA LEU A 73 25.27 9.69 14.66
C LEU A 73 25.75 10.70 15.70
N THR A 74 27.01 10.62 16.15
CA THR A 74 27.56 11.53 17.16
C THR A 74 27.84 12.94 16.62
N THR A 75 27.91 13.15 15.30
CA THR A 75 28.21 14.47 14.70
C THR A 75 26.97 15.30 14.35
N LEU A 76 25.76 14.72 14.44
CA LEU A 76 24.50 15.38 14.09
C LEU A 76 23.66 15.84 15.30
N ASP A 77 24.06 15.48 16.53
CA ASP A 77 23.33 15.82 17.76
C ASP A 77 23.67 17.23 18.30
N ASP A 78 24.85 17.78 18.00
CA ASP A 78 25.26 19.10 18.53
C ASP A 78 24.58 20.30 17.84
N THR A 79 24.09 20.13 16.62
CA THR A 79 23.41 21.20 15.86
C THR A 79 21.94 21.36 16.22
N ASN A 80 21.29 20.31 16.75
CA ASN A 80 19.85 20.30 17.04
C ASN A 80 19.45 20.94 18.38
N ARG A 81 20.40 21.26 19.26
CA ARG A 81 20.08 21.76 20.61
C ARG A 81 19.78 23.27 20.68
N LYS A 82 20.11 24.05 19.63
CA LYS A 82 19.95 25.51 19.63
C LYS A 82 18.68 26.06 18.98
N GLN A 83 17.89 25.24 18.27
CA GLN A 83 16.66 25.70 17.58
C GLN A 83 15.34 25.43 18.34
N ASN A 84 15.36 24.66 19.44
CA ASN A 84 14.13 24.22 20.14
C ASN A 84 13.55 25.23 21.17
N VAL A 85 14.01 26.48 21.22
CA VAL A 85 13.53 27.45 22.24
C VAL A 85 12.51 28.46 21.68
N LEU A 86 12.34 28.59 20.36
CA LEU A 86 11.59 29.72 19.78
C LEU A 86 10.21 29.40 19.14
N THR A 87 9.76 28.14 19.13
CA THR A 87 8.53 27.76 18.38
C THR A 87 7.39 27.19 19.24
N SER A 88 7.38 27.40 20.56
CA SER A 88 6.40 26.78 21.46
C SER A 88 5.00 27.43 21.52
N ASN A 89 4.74 28.59 20.90
CA ASN A 89 3.55 29.40 21.28
C ASN A 89 2.50 29.66 20.20
N ARG A 90 2.35 28.81 19.18
CA ARG A 90 1.19 28.90 18.27
C ARG A 90 0.94 27.56 17.59
N VAL A 91 -0.03 26.80 18.10
CA VAL A 91 -1.04 26.00 17.38
C VAL A 91 -1.70 25.11 18.46
N GLN A 92 -2.70 25.66 19.14
CA GLN A 92 -3.69 24.90 19.90
C GLN A 92 -5.07 25.42 19.47
N SER A 93 -5.59 24.87 18.37
CA SER A 93 -7.03 24.80 18.09
C SER A 93 -7.25 24.08 16.75
N ALA A 94 -8.20 23.13 16.74
CA ALA A 94 -8.61 22.23 15.67
C ALA A 94 -7.79 20.93 15.55
N GLN A 95 -8.31 19.84 16.13
CA GLN A 95 -8.02 18.50 15.61
C GLN A 95 -8.71 18.40 14.24
N PRO A 96 -8.00 18.02 13.16
CA PRO A 96 -8.64 17.81 11.87
C PRO A 96 -9.43 16.51 11.94
N THR A 97 -10.74 16.61 12.02
CA THR A 97 -11.65 15.49 11.81
C THR A 97 -12.06 15.47 10.33
N LEU A 98 -11.73 14.40 9.62
CA LEU A 98 -12.21 14.13 8.26
C LEU A 98 -13.72 14.36 8.16
N SER A 99 -14.20 15.03 7.11
CA SER A 99 -15.63 15.25 6.93
C SER A 99 -16.35 13.93 6.59
N ILE A 100 -17.69 13.92 6.71
CA ILE A 100 -18.51 12.75 6.33
C ILE A 100 -18.29 12.38 4.86
N ASN A 101 -18.12 13.37 3.99
CA ASN A 101 -17.89 13.13 2.57
C ASN A 101 -16.51 12.51 2.33
N ASP A 102 -15.50 12.94 3.07
CA ASP A 102 -14.13 12.39 3.00
C ASP A 102 -14.11 10.94 3.48
N TRP A 103 -14.83 10.63 4.55
CA TRP A 103 -15.01 9.25 5.02
C TRP A 103 -15.72 8.37 4.00
N ASN A 104 -16.77 8.89 3.35
CA ASN A 104 -17.48 8.15 2.31
C ASN A 104 -16.57 7.89 1.11
N LEU A 105 -15.83 8.90 0.64
CA LEU A 105 -14.89 8.77 -0.46
C LEU A 105 -13.77 7.78 -0.12
N LEU A 106 -13.20 7.89 1.08
CA LEU A 106 -12.17 6.98 1.58
C LEU A 106 -12.69 5.54 1.73
N SER A 107 -13.91 5.38 2.23
CA SER A 107 -14.57 4.07 2.38
C SER A 107 -14.82 3.44 1.02
N ASN A 108 -15.36 4.19 0.06
CA ASN A 108 -15.58 3.73 -1.31
C ASN A 108 -14.25 3.31 -1.95
N LEU A 109 -13.23 4.16 -1.89
CA LEU A 109 -11.89 3.85 -2.38
C LEU A 109 -11.34 2.58 -1.71
N THR A 110 -11.48 2.48 -0.39
CA THR A 110 -10.95 1.34 0.37
C THR A 110 -11.67 0.05 -0.01
N GLN A 111 -13.00 0.06 -0.07
CA GLN A 111 -13.83 -1.09 -0.42
C GLN A 111 -13.64 -1.54 -1.87
N CYS A 112 -13.64 -0.60 -2.83
CA CYS A 112 -13.40 -0.89 -4.25
C CYS A 112 -12.11 -1.69 -4.45
N TYR A 113 -11.07 -1.45 -3.63
CA TYR A 113 -9.79 -2.13 -3.76
C TYR A 113 -9.54 -3.27 -2.76
N ASP A 114 -10.37 -3.43 -1.73
CA ASP A 114 -10.28 -4.56 -0.79
C ASP A 114 -10.91 -5.83 -1.34
N GLU A 115 -12.09 -5.74 -1.96
CA GLU A 115 -12.74 -6.86 -2.66
C GLU A 115 -11.88 -7.37 -3.83
N LEU A 116 -10.95 -6.55 -4.30
CA LEU A 116 -10.12 -6.81 -5.47
C LEU A 116 -8.65 -7.09 -5.16
N SER A 117 -8.25 -7.21 -3.89
CA SER A 117 -6.85 -7.41 -3.52
C SER A 117 -6.25 -8.60 -4.29
N GLY A 118 -5.15 -8.37 -5.02
CA GLY A 118 -4.39 -9.44 -5.70
C GLY A 118 -3.72 -10.43 -4.73
N PHE A 119 -4.19 -10.46 -3.49
CA PHE A 119 -3.72 -11.30 -2.40
C PHE A 119 -3.93 -12.78 -2.71
N SER A 120 -5.15 -13.16 -3.12
CA SER A 120 -5.44 -14.54 -3.51
C SER A 120 -4.50 -15.00 -4.62
N LEU A 121 -4.26 -14.15 -5.61
CA LEU A 121 -3.33 -14.45 -6.72
C LEU A 121 -1.92 -14.80 -6.21
N VAL A 122 -1.35 -14.01 -5.29
CA VAL A 122 -0.01 -14.31 -4.74
C VAL A 122 -0.04 -15.57 -3.87
N GLN A 123 -1.10 -15.78 -3.09
CA GLN A 123 -1.25 -16.99 -2.27
C GLN A 123 -1.39 -18.25 -3.12
N ASP A 124 -2.17 -18.19 -4.20
CA ASP A 124 -2.38 -19.27 -5.15
C ASP A 124 -1.08 -19.61 -5.84
N PHE A 125 -0.38 -18.59 -6.35
CA PHE A 125 0.95 -18.75 -6.93
C PHE A 125 1.92 -19.39 -5.93
N MET A 126 1.97 -18.93 -4.69
CA MET A 126 2.86 -19.54 -3.69
C MET A 126 2.48 -20.99 -3.37
N ARG A 127 1.19 -21.32 -3.29
CA ARG A 127 0.74 -22.69 -3.09
C ARG A 127 1.17 -23.59 -4.24
N GLU A 128 1.02 -23.13 -5.47
CA GLU A 128 1.49 -23.82 -6.67
C GLU A 128 3.02 -23.97 -6.65
N GLN A 129 3.77 -22.91 -6.39
CA GLN A 129 5.23 -22.99 -6.33
C GLN A 129 5.73 -23.91 -5.21
N ASN A 130 5.03 -23.95 -4.07
CA ASN A 130 5.39 -24.83 -2.96
C ASN A 130 5.07 -26.31 -3.22
N SER A 131 4.11 -26.63 -4.09
CA SER A 131 3.81 -28.02 -4.48
C SER A 131 4.83 -28.58 -5.47
N LEU A 132 5.56 -27.72 -6.18
CA LEU A 132 6.60 -28.10 -7.12
C LEU A 132 7.92 -28.52 -6.43
N PRO A 133 8.72 -29.40 -7.05
CA PRO A 133 10.08 -29.70 -6.61
C PRO A 133 10.96 -28.43 -6.51
N PRO A 134 11.86 -28.30 -5.50
CA PRO A 134 12.65 -27.08 -5.31
C PRO A 134 13.40 -26.55 -6.54
N LYS A 135 13.88 -27.45 -7.42
CA LYS A 135 14.63 -27.08 -8.65
C LYS A 135 13.76 -26.48 -9.77
N THR A 136 12.44 -26.67 -9.70
CA THR A 136 11.47 -26.19 -10.71
C THR A 136 10.65 -25.00 -10.22
N ARG A 137 10.80 -24.58 -8.96
CA ARG A 137 10.13 -23.40 -8.41
C ARG A 137 10.63 -22.12 -9.06
N TYR A 138 9.73 -21.15 -9.17
CA TYR A 138 9.98 -19.77 -9.61
C TYR A 138 10.73 -19.69 -10.94
N LYS A 139 10.43 -20.57 -11.90
CA LYS A 139 10.97 -20.41 -13.25
C LYS A 139 10.49 -19.10 -13.87
N ARG A 140 11.21 -18.62 -14.88
CA ARG A 140 10.96 -17.33 -15.53
C ARG A 140 9.51 -17.17 -15.98
N THR A 141 8.94 -18.18 -16.63
CA THR A 141 7.57 -18.10 -17.18
C THR A 141 6.51 -17.92 -16.09
N PRO A 142 6.41 -18.77 -15.05
CA PRO A 142 5.49 -18.53 -13.93
C PRO A 142 5.66 -17.16 -13.25
N VAL A 143 6.91 -16.72 -13.05
CA VAL A 143 7.18 -15.41 -12.43
C VAL A 143 6.69 -14.26 -13.32
N SER A 144 6.95 -14.34 -14.62
CA SER A 144 6.46 -13.33 -15.58
C SER A 144 4.94 -13.28 -15.66
N GLN A 145 4.28 -14.44 -15.60
CA GLN A 145 2.82 -14.51 -15.61
C GLN A 145 2.22 -13.91 -14.35
N LEU A 146 2.80 -14.21 -13.16
CA LEU A 146 2.39 -13.58 -11.92
C LEU A 146 2.49 -12.06 -12.00
N ILE A 147 3.63 -11.54 -12.47
CA ILE A 147 3.86 -10.11 -12.61
C ILE A 147 2.82 -9.48 -13.54
N LEU A 148 2.59 -10.07 -14.72
CA LEU A 148 1.57 -9.59 -15.65
C LEU A 148 0.19 -9.57 -15.00
N SER A 149 -0.21 -10.65 -14.33
CA SER A 149 -1.49 -10.71 -13.63
C SER A 149 -1.63 -9.66 -12.52
N LEU A 150 -0.54 -9.34 -11.81
CA LEU A 150 -0.52 -8.27 -10.82
C LEU A 150 -0.67 -6.88 -11.45
N ILE A 151 0.00 -6.64 -12.57
CA ILE A 151 -0.15 -5.40 -13.35
C ILE A 151 -1.57 -5.28 -13.90
N CYS A 152 -2.13 -6.33 -14.50
CA CYS A 152 -3.53 -6.34 -14.94
C CYS A 152 -4.49 -6.04 -13.77
N ARG A 153 -4.20 -6.54 -12.56
CA ARG A 153 -5.04 -6.25 -11.39
C ARG A 153 -5.03 -4.77 -11.02
N SER A 154 -3.94 -4.06 -11.29
CA SER A 154 -3.86 -2.62 -11.08
C SER A 154 -4.78 -1.81 -12.02
N GLN A 155 -5.25 -2.39 -13.14
CA GLN A 155 -6.22 -1.74 -14.04
C GLN A 155 -7.53 -1.38 -13.34
N LEU A 156 -7.89 -2.14 -12.30
CA LEU A 156 -9.11 -1.92 -11.53
C LEU A 156 -9.13 -0.55 -10.84
N PHE A 157 -7.95 0.07 -10.64
CA PHE A 157 -7.85 1.46 -10.16
C PHE A 157 -8.46 2.48 -11.11
N TYR A 158 -8.56 2.15 -12.39
CA TYR A 158 -9.26 2.97 -13.37
C TYR A 158 -10.73 2.57 -13.44
N GLU A 159 -11.02 1.28 -13.56
CA GLU A 159 -12.37 0.77 -13.84
C GLU A 159 -13.39 1.05 -12.73
N ASN A 160 -12.95 1.01 -11.46
CA ASN A 160 -13.87 1.14 -10.32
C ASN A 160 -13.82 2.52 -9.64
N ASN A 161 -12.97 3.43 -10.12
CA ASN A 161 -12.89 4.76 -9.56
C ASN A 161 -13.97 5.66 -10.14
N THR A 162 -14.93 6.08 -9.32
CA THR A 162 -16.07 6.91 -9.75
C THR A 162 -15.64 8.23 -10.41
N HIS A 163 -14.59 8.86 -9.87
CA HIS A 163 -14.04 10.08 -10.47
C HIS A 163 -13.38 9.78 -11.82
N PHE A 164 -12.77 8.61 -12.00
CA PHE A 164 -12.18 8.24 -13.28
C PHE A 164 -13.28 8.00 -14.31
N ILE A 165 -14.34 7.28 -13.94
CA ILE A 165 -15.51 7.02 -14.80
C ILE A 165 -16.18 8.33 -15.24
N SER A 166 -16.19 9.37 -14.39
CA SER A 166 -16.76 10.68 -14.73
C SER A 166 -15.98 11.47 -15.78
N VAL A 167 -14.73 11.11 -16.06
CA VAL A 167 -13.90 11.77 -17.09
C VAL A 167 -14.27 11.22 -18.48
N CYS A 168 -14.20 12.06 -19.52
CA CYS A 168 -14.51 11.64 -20.88
C CYS A 168 -13.57 10.50 -21.35
N SER A 169 -14.04 9.63 -22.24
CA SER A 169 -13.29 8.48 -22.77
C SER A 169 -11.92 8.85 -23.36
N HIS A 170 -11.84 9.99 -24.06
CA HIS A 170 -10.60 10.50 -24.64
C HIS A 170 -9.54 10.74 -23.57
N ASP A 171 -9.87 11.53 -22.55
CA ASP A 171 -8.97 11.85 -21.45
C ASP A 171 -8.66 10.62 -20.59
N ARG A 172 -9.64 9.74 -20.35
CA ARG A 172 -9.42 8.43 -19.69
C ARG A 172 -8.36 7.60 -20.40
N SER A 173 -8.43 7.52 -21.73
CA SER A 173 -7.45 6.79 -22.56
C SER A 173 -6.03 7.38 -22.45
N ILE A 174 -5.92 8.71 -22.39
CA ILE A 174 -4.65 9.41 -22.20
C ILE A 174 -4.10 9.15 -20.79
N LEU A 175 -4.95 9.28 -19.76
CA LEU A 175 -4.56 9.05 -18.37
C LEU A 175 -4.04 7.63 -18.16
N VAL A 176 -4.76 6.61 -18.67
CA VAL A 176 -4.32 5.21 -18.63
C VAL A 176 -2.96 5.05 -19.30
N HIS A 177 -2.79 5.59 -20.50
CA HIS A 177 -1.52 5.50 -21.22
C HIS A 177 -0.36 6.13 -20.42
N ASN A 178 -0.58 7.27 -19.78
CA ASN A 178 0.47 8.00 -19.07
C ASN A 178 0.80 7.40 -17.72
N SER A 179 -0.20 6.88 -16.99
CA SER A 179 -0.06 6.48 -15.59
C SER A 179 0.03 4.96 -15.36
N MET A 180 -0.35 4.10 -16.32
CA MET A 180 -0.40 2.65 -16.14
C MET A 180 0.93 2.03 -15.70
N LYS A 181 2.07 2.49 -16.20
CA LYS A 181 3.40 1.99 -15.76
C LYS A 181 3.67 2.24 -14.27
N TYR A 182 3.23 3.37 -13.73
CA TYR A 182 3.40 3.71 -12.31
C TYR A 182 2.39 2.95 -11.46
N ILE A 183 1.13 2.92 -11.88
CA ILE A 183 0.05 2.20 -11.20
C ILE A 183 0.33 0.69 -11.18
N GLY A 184 0.74 0.12 -12.31
CA GLY A 184 1.13 -1.28 -12.45
C GLY A 184 2.32 -1.65 -11.58
N SER A 185 3.38 -0.85 -11.62
CA SER A 185 4.58 -1.11 -10.81
C SER A 185 4.30 -0.96 -9.32
N LEU A 186 3.74 0.17 -8.89
CA LEU A 186 3.48 0.45 -7.48
C LEU A 186 2.36 -0.44 -6.91
N GLY A 187 1.33 -0.71 -7.70
CA GLY A 187 0.24 -1.62 -7.36
C GLY A 187 0.70 -3.07 -7.24
N ALA A 188 1.52 -3.58 -8.17
CA ALA A 188 2.11 -4.91 -8.04
C ALA A 188 3.03 -5.00 -6.81
N CYS A 189 3.87 -3.97 -6.59
CA CYS A 189 4.71 -3.83 -5.41
C CYS A 189 3.91 -3.91 -4.11
N PHE A 190 2.79 -3.18 -4.03
CA PHE A 190 1.87 -3.21 -2.90
C PHE A 190 1.34 -4.61 -2.59
N ILE A 191 0.83 -5.29 -3.63
CA ILE A 191 0.20 -6.60 -3.48
C ILE A 191 1.22 -7.64 -3.01
N ILE A 192 2.46 -7.56 -3.52
CA ILE A 192 3.57 -8.42 -3.09
C ILE A 192 3.98 -8.11 -1.64
N LEU A 193 4.06 -6.82 -1.28
CA LEU A 193 4.42 -6.33 0.05
C LEU A 193 3.46 -6.77 1.14
N HIS A 194 2.17 -6.58 0.88
CA HIS A 194 1.17 -6.64 1.95
C HIS A 194 1.11 -8.02 2.60
N ASN A 195 1.60 -9.08 1.93
CA ASN A 195 1.12 -10.40 2.29
C ASN A 195 2.10 -11.58 2.28
N ASN A 196 3.33 -11.53 1.73
CA ASN A 196 4.00 -12.83 1.48
C ASN A 196 5.53 -12.95 1.53
N ASP A 197 6.30 -11.93 1.93
CA ASP A 197 7.79 -12.04 1.96
C ASP A 197 8.38 -12.59 0.63
N LEU A 198 7.65 -12.49 -0.49
CA LEU A 198 7.99 -13.18 -1.74
C LEU A 198 9.34 -12.69 -2.27
N LEU A 199 9.60 -11.40 -2.12
CA LEU A 199 10.88 -10.77 -2.46
C LEU A 199 12.00 -11.08 -1.47
N ASN A 200 11.68 -11.54 -0.25
CA ASN A 200 12.66 -12.09 0.68
C ASN A 200 13.04 -13.54 0.32
N ASN A 201 12.29 -14.21 -0.57
CA ASN A 201 12.70 -15.49 -1.13
C ASN A 201 13.77 -15.28 -2.21
N LEU A 202 15.00 -15.69 -1.91
CA LEU A 202 16.16 -15.50 -2.79
C LEU A 202 15.97 -16.12 -4.20
N ILE A 203 15.24 -17.23 -4.30
CA ILE A 203 15.02 -17.91 -5.59
C ILE A 203 14.06 -17.09 -6.44
N PHE A 204 12.98 -16.61 -5.84
CA PHE A 204 12.05 -15.70 -6.51
C PHE A 204 12.74 -14.40 -6.90
N TYR A 205 13.51 -13.78 -5.98
CA TYR A 205 14.26 -12.56 -6.24
C TYR A 205 15.16 -12.71 -7.47
N LYS A 206 15.99 -13.76 -7.51
CA LYS A 206 16.89 -14.02 -8.66
C LYS A 206 16.12 -14.28 -9.96
N SER A 207 14.94 -14.90 -9.88
CA SER A 207 14.11 -15.10 -11.07
C SER A 207 13.49 -13.79 -11.57
N ALA A 208 13.03 -12.94 -10.66
CA ALA A 208 12.56 -11.60 -10.97
C ALA A 208 13.69 -10.70 -11.50
N GLU A 209 14.92 -10.88 -11.04
CA GLU A 209 16.13 -10.19 -11.54
C GLU A 209 16.54 -10.65 -12.95
N ASN A 210 16.12 -11.82 -13.41
CA ASN A 210 16.31 -12.20 -14.80
C ASN A 210 15.27 -11.56 -15.73
N PHE A 211 14.22 -11.00 -15.14
CA PHE A 211 13.11 -10.39 -15.84
C PHE A 211 13.21 -8.86 -15.85
N TYR A 212 13.64 -8.29 -14.73
CA TYR A 212 13.97 -6.88 -14.55
C TYR A 212 15.49 -6.70 -14.47
N ARG A 213 16.05 -5.53 -14.82
CA ARG A 213 17.47 -5.28 -14.52
C ARG A 213 17.69 -5.26 -13.00
N PHE A 214 18.91 -5.60 -12.57
CA PHE A 214 19.30 -5.58 -11.16
C PHE A 214 18.96 -4.26 -10.46
N ASN A 215 19.21 -3.13 -11.13
CA ASN A 215 18.91 -1.79 -10.60
C ASN A 215 17.41 -1.59 -10.37
N THR A 216 16.55 -1.98 -11.32
CA THR A 216 15.09 -1.90 -11.20
C THR A 216 14.57 -2.70 -10.00
N LEU A 217 15.06 -3.92 -9.80
CA LEU A 217 14.62 -4.76 -8.70
C LEU A 217 15.14 -4.23 -7.35
N ALA A 218 16.38 -3.76 -7.30
CA ALA A 218 16.96 -3.14 -6.11
C ALA A 218 16.20 -1.85 -5.72
N SER A 219 15.86 -1.01 -6.70
CA SER A 219 15.03 0.19 -6.50
C SER A 219 13.63 -0.18 -6.04
N THR A 220 13.03 -1.22 -6.62
CA THR A 220 11.77 -1.79 -6.11
C THR A 220 11.89 -2.15 -4.65
N VAL A 221 12.87 -2.98 -4.25
CA VAL A 221 13.05 -3.40 -2.85
C VAL A 221 13.30 -2.20 -1.91
N ARG A 222 14.02 -1.17 -2.37
CA ARG A 222 14.20 0.08 -1.60
C ARG A 222 12.87 0.80 -1.37
N ILE A 223 12.06 0.95 -2.41
CA ILE A 223 10.71 1.49 -2.33
C ILE A 223 9.90 0.66 -1.33
N LEU A 224 9.98 -0.68 -1.41
CA LEU A 224 9.25 -1.57 -0.50
C LEU A 224 9.65 -1.42 0.97
N ASN A 225 10.94 -1.28 1.25
CA ASN A 225 11.43 -1.09 2.61
C ASN A 225 11.10 0.29 3.19
N GLN A 226 10.87 1.29 2.32
CA GLN A 226 10.45 2.64 2.71
C GLN A 226 8.92 2.78 2.76
N LEU A 227 8.18 1.94 2.04
CA LEU A 227 6.73 1.84 2.05
C LEU A 227 6.23 1.09 3.32
N ASP A 228 6.46 1.61 4.53
CA ASP A 228 5.65 1.23 5.71
C ASP A 228 4.30 2.00 5.70
N PHE A 229 3.73 2.16 4.50
CA PHE A 229 2.46 2.83 4.34
C PHE A 229 1.33 1.86 4.64
N ASP A 230 0.36 2.37 5.39
CA ASP A 230 -0.95 1.75 5.48
C ASP A 230 -1.50 1.51 4.06
N SER A 231 -2.20 0.38 3.87
CA SER A 231 -2.93 0.06 2.65
C SER A 231 -3.84 1.20 2.19
N THR A 232 -4.50 1.91 3.11
CA THR A 232 -5.33 3.08 2.82
C THR A 232 -4.52 4.22 2.22
N PHE A 233 -3.36 4.56 2.80
CA PHE A 233 -2.50 5.61 2.24
C PHE A 233 -2.04 5.25 0.83
N LEU A 234 -1.71 3.99 0.58
CA LEU A 234 -1.25 3.60 -0.74
C LEU A 234 -2.36 3.61 -1.79
N LYS A 235 -3.59 3.25 -1.42
CA LYS A 235 -4.76 3.42 -2.30
C LYS A 235 -4.98 4.88 -2.68
N LEU A 236 -4.81 5.79 -1.73
CA LEU A 236 -4.86 7.23 -1.99
C LEU A 236 -3.71 7.69 -2.90
N ALA A 237 -2.50 7.21 -2.67
CA ALA A 237 -1.36 7.47 -3.54
C ALA A 237 -1.58 6.98 -4.98
N LEU A 238 -2.15 5.77 -5.15
CA LEU A 238 -2.53 5.24 -6.47
C LEU A 238 -3.61 6.11 -7.11
N ALA A 239 -4.60 6.58 -6.36
CA ALA A 239 -5.61 7.51 -6.86
C ALA A 239 -4.96 8.82 -7.36
N ILE A 240 -4.01 9.41 -6.62
CA ILE A 240 -3.27 10.60 -7.07
C ILE A 240 -2.53 10.34 -8.39
N LEU A 241 -1.91 9.16 -8.52
CA LEU A 241 -1.15 8.78 -9.71
C LEU A 241 -2.03 8.54 -10.94
N VAL A 242 -3.24 8.00 -10.78
CA VAL A 242 -4.22 7.79 -11.87
C VAL A 242 -4.56 9.11 -12.58
N PHE A 243 -4.70 10.20 -11.82
CA PHE A 243 -5.02 11.53 -12.35
C PHE A 243 -3.78 12.39 -12.62
N SER A 244 -2.59 11.78 -12.72
CA SER A 244 -1.37 12.50 -13.05
C SER A 244 -1.40 12.98 -14.50
N THR A 245 -1.38 14.30 -14.68
CA THR A 245 -1.34 14.95 -15.99
C THR A 245 0.04 14.89 -16.65
N PHE A 246 1.10 14.59 -15.90
CA PHE A 246 2.47 14.48 -16.40
C PHE A 246 2.89 13.04 -16.65
N ASN A 247 3.58 12.82 -17.78
CA ASN A 247 4.27 11.57 -18.09
C ASN A 247 5.73 11.67 -17.59
N TYR A 248 6.04 11.17 -16.39
CA TYR A 248 7.35 11.37 -15.75
C TYR A 248 8.57 10.70 -16.42
N THR A 249 8.38 9.95 -17.52
CA THR A 249 9.42 9.06 -18.11
C THR A 249 9.74 9.32 -19.57
N TYR A 250 8.97 10.13 -20.31
CA TYR A 250 9.11 10.19 -21.77
C TYR A 250 9.07 11.62 -22.30
N TYR A 251 10.24 12.17 -22.60
CA TYR A 251 10.39 13.34 -23.45
C TYR A 251 10.28 12.89 -24.92
N ASN A 252 9.05 12.66 -25.39
CA ASN A 252 8.86 12.41 -26.81
C ASN A 252 8.85 13.72 -27.59
N ASN A 253 9.46 13.73 -28.77
CA ASN A 253 9.31 14.81 -29.75
C ASN A 253 7.97 14.73 -30.53
N LEU A 254 7.07 13.81 -30.16
CA LEU A 254 5.72 13.76 -30.73
C LEU A 254 4.87 14.87 -30.09
N ALA A 255 3.98 15.46 -30.89
CA ALA A 255 3.04 16.46 -30.42
C ALA A 255 2.33 15.95 -29.15
N PRO A 256 2.22 16.77 -28.09
CA PRO A 256 1.56 16.36 -26.87
C PRO A 256 0.12 15.97 -27.21
N VAL A 257 -0.30 14.77 -26.82
CA VAL A 257 -1.73 14.42 -26.84
C VAL A 257 -2.36 15.23 -25.72
N GLU A 258 -3.15 16.24 -26.10
CA GLU A 258 -3.72 17.21 -25.15
C GLU A 258 -4.95 16.62 -24.45
N LEU A 259 -5.00 16.82 -23.13
CA LEU A 259 -6.20 16.56 -22.34
C LEU A 259 -7.24 17.64 -22.64
N LEU A 260 -8.48 17.23 -22.90
CA LEU A 260 -9.58 18.15 -23.21
C LEU A 260 -10.01 18.93 -21.97
N ASP A 261 -10.13 18.27 -20.82
CA ASP A 261 -10.53 18.90 -19.55
C ASP A 261 -9.48 18.72 -18.45
N ILE A 262 -8.32 19.34 -18.67
CA ILE A 262 -7.23 19.35 -17.68
C ILE A 262 -7.64 19.95 -16.33
N LYS A 263 -8.60 20.89 -16.30
CA LYS A 263 -9.04 21.56 -15.08
C LYS A 263 -9.77 20.58 -14.17
N THR A 264 -10.71 19.81 -14.71
CA THR A 264 -11.44 18.80 -13.94
C THR A 264 -10.49 17.70 -13.45
N ILE A 265 -9.55 17.25 -14.27
CA ILE A 265 -8.56 16.24 -13.88
C ILE A 265 -7.69 16.72 -12.72
N LEU A 266 -7.14 17.94 -12.81
CA LEU A 266 -6.35 18.53 -11.72
C LEU A 266 -7.17 18.74 -10.46
N HIS A 267 -8.44 19.13 -10.59
CA HIS A 267 -9.34 19.27 -9.46
C HIS A 267 -9.55 17.93 -8.74
N ILE A 268 -9.83 16.84 -9.49
CA ILE A 268 -9.96 15.49 -8.94
C ILE A 268 -8.65 15.05 -8.27
N GLN A 269 -7.50 15.29 -8.90
CA GLN A 269 -6.21 14.95 -8.30
C GLN A 269 -6.00 15.69 -6.97
N ASN A 270 -6.39 16.97 -6.90
CA ASN A 270 -6.30 17.78 -5.69
C ASN A 270 -7.20 17.23 -4.57
N ILE A 271 -8.41 16.77 -4.87
CA ILE A 271 -9.29 16.11 -3.89
C ILE A 271 -8.55 14.94 -3.23
N TYR A 272 -7.90 14.06 -4.00
CA TYR A 272 -7.16 12.94 -3.43
C TYR A 272 -5.90 13.37 -2.66
N ALA A 273 -5.23 14.44 -3.09
CA ALA A 273 -4.08 15.00 -2.37
C ALA A 273 -4.47 15.59 -1.01
N GLU A 274 -5.57 16.35 -0.96
CA GLU A 274 -6.13 16.91 0.26
C GLU A 274 -6.62 15.80 1.19
N LEU A 275 -7.40 14.84 0.67
CA LEU A 275 -7.84 13.67 1.43
C LEU A 275 -6.67 12.87 2.02
N THR A 276 -5.57 12.76 1.28
CA THR A 276 -4.33 12.12 1.76
C THR A 276 -3.72 12.87 2.93
N TRP A 277 -3.65 14.20 2.85
CA TRP A 277 -3.13 15.04 3.93
C TRP A 277 -4.01 14.95 5.18
N GLU A 278 -5.33 15.04 5.01
CA GLU A 278 -6.30 14.92 6.11
C GLU A 278 -6.23 13.55 6.78
N TYR A 279 -6.19 12.48 5.98
CA TYR A 279 -6.00 11.13 6.48
C TYR A 279 -4.71 11.00 7.32
N LEU A 280 -3.59 11.52 6.82
CA LEU A 280 -2.31 11.44 7.53
C LEU A 280 -2.31 12.25 8.82
N THR A 281 -2.90 13.45 8.82
CA THR A 281 -2.96 14.32 10.01
C THR A 281 -3.99 13.84 11.04
N CYS A 282 -5.02 13.13 10.60
CA CYS A 282 -5.95 12.43 11.50
C CYS A 282 -5.29 11.21 12.16
N LYS A 283 -4.44 10.48 11.43
CA LYS A 283 -3.84 9.23 11.90
C LYS A 283 -2.52 9.42 12.66
N TYR A 284 -1.73 10.42 12.27
CA TYR A 284 -0.38 10.65 12.77
C TYR A 284 -0.23 12.09 13.24
N ASN A 285 0.80 12.37 14.05
CA ASN A 285 1.12 13.76 14.37
C ASN A 285 1.66 14.50 13.13
N HIS A 286 1.60 15.84 13.15
CA HIS A 286 2.00 16.66 12.01
C HIS A 286 3.40 16.34 11.48
N LYS A 287 4.40 16.14 12.37
CA LYS A 287 5.76 15.79 11.96
C LYS A 287 5.80 14.46 11.20
N GLN A 288 5.09 13.45 11.71
CA GLN A 288 4.99 12.14 11.06
C GLN A 288 4.25 12.24 9.73
N ALA A 289 3.14 12.99 9.64
CA ALA A 289 2.41 13.22 8.40
C ALA A 289 3.32 13.82 7.30
N VAL A 290 4.09 14.86 7.64
CA VAL A 290 5.09 15.45 6.72
C VAL A 290 6.16 14.44 6.34
N MET A 291 6.66 13.64 7.28
CA MET A 291 7.63 12.58 6.97
C MET A 291 7.06 11.53 6.02
N TYR A 292 5.77 11.15 6.17
CA TYR A 292 5.11 10.23 5.27
C TYR A 292 5.01 10.78 3.84
N ILE A 293 4.57 12.03 3.67
CA ILE A 293 4.53 12.66 2.34
C ILE A 293 5.93 12.79 1.73
N SER A 294 6.92 13.24 2.51
CA SER A 294 8.29 13.36 2.02
C SER A 294 8.87 12.01 1.58
N THR A 295 8.59 10.95 2.35
CA THR A 295 9.00 9.58 2.00
C THR A 295 8.27 9.11 0.75
N PHE A 296 6.98 9.39 0.62
CA PHE A 296 6.19 9.04 -0.56
C PHE A 296 6.75 9.70 -1.83
N ILE A 297 7.06 10.99 -1.79
CA ILE A 297 7.67 11.71 -2.90
C ILE A 297 9.02 11.08 -3.29
N ARG A 298 9.86 10.73 -2.30
CA ARG A 298 11.12 10.00 -2.57
C ARG A 298 10.88 8.65 -3.23
N CYS A 299 9.88 7.90 -2.77
CA CYS A 299 9.48 6.63 -3.40
C CYS A 299 9.04 6.83 -4.84
N LEU A 300 8.35 7.93 -5.17
CA LEU A 300 7.98 8.24 -6.55
C LEU A 300 9.20 8.50 -7.45
N PHE A 301 10.24 9.16 -6.94
CA PHE A 301 11.49 9.34 -7.70
C PHE A 301 12.21 8.01 -7.95
N PHE A 302 12.32 7.15 -6.92
CA PHE A 302 12.89 5.81 -7.11
C PHE A 302 12.05 4.96 -8.06
N LEU A 303 10.73 5.11 -8.00
CA LEU A 303 9.81 4.41 -8.91
C LEU A 303 10.03 4.88 -10.35
N ASN A 304 10.18 6.19 -10.54
CA ASN A 304 10.46 6.78 -11.85
C ASN A 304 11.76 6.23 -12.44
N ASP A 305 12.84 6.27 -11.67
CA ASP A 305 14.15 5.72 -12.04
C ASP A 305 14.05 4.24 -12.42
N ALA A 306 13.38 3.43 -11.60
CA ALA A 306 13.17 2.02 -11.87
C ALA A 306 12.36 1.76 -13.15
N ILE A 307 11.35 2.59 -13.43
CA ILE A 307 10.50 2.46 -14.62
C ILE A 307 11.26 2.86 -15.89
N ILE A 308 12.10 3.90 -15.83
CA ILE A 308 12.97 4.28 -16.96
C ILE A 308 13.84 3.09 -17.36
N ASP A 309 14.49 2.45 -16.39
CA ASP A 309 15.29 1.24 -16.62
C ASP A 309 14.45 0.07 -17.14
N ALA A 310 13.23 -0.11 -16.61
CA ALA A 310 12.37 -1.23 -16.96
C ALA A 310 11.80 -1.12 -18.39
N ILE A 311 11.47 0.09 -18.85
CA ILE A 311 10.88 0.32 -20.19
C ILE A 311 11.84 -0.03 -21.32
N GLU A 312 13.16 0.04 -21.09
CA GLU A 312 14.15 -0.45 -22.06
C GLU A 312 14.10 -1.96 -22.26
N ILE A 313 13.48 -2.71 -21.33
CA ILE A 313 13.31 -4.15 -21.42
C ILE A 313 12.06 -4.43 -22.27
N LYS A 314 12.27 -4.96 -23.48
CA LYS A 314 11.19 -5.27 -24.43
C LYS A 314 10.04 -6.06 -23.80
N GLN A 315 10.34 -7.10 -23.03
CA GLN A 315 9.31 -7.92 -22.40
C GLN A 315 8.44 -7.11 -21.42
N TYR A 316 9.03 -6.23 -20.62
CA TYR A 316 8.32 -5.34 -19.71
C TYR A 316 7.43 -4.35 -20.46
N LYS A 317 8.01 -3.70 -21.48
CA LYS A 317 7.28 -2.77 -22.36
C LYS A 317 6.07 -3.43 -23.00
N ASP A 318 6.24 -4.61 -23.60
CA ASP A 318 5.17 -5.35 -24.28
C ASP A 318 4.01 -5.68 -23.31
N MET A 319 4.29 -6.02 -22.05
CA MET A 319 3.23 -6.25 -21.05
C MET A 319 2.48 -4.98 -20.69
N ILE A 320 3.19 -3.87 -20.46
CA ILE A 320 2.54 -2.59 -20.14
C ILE A 320 1.69 -2.12 -21.33
N ASP A 321 2.22 -2.19 -22.55
CA ASP A 321 1.50 -1.81 -23.76
C ASP A 321 0.26 -2.68 -23.97
N SER A 322 0.36 -3.99 -23.71
CA SER A 322 -0.79 -4.92 -23.74
C SER A 322 -1.88 -4.52 -22.74
N VAL A 323 -1.50 -4.17 -21.50
CA VAL A 323 -2.47 -3.78 -20.46
C VAL A 323 -3.10 -2.43 -20.79
N ILE A 324 -2.32 -1.48 -21.31
CA ILE A 324 -2.83 -0.18 -21.78
C ILE A 324 -3.85 -0.40 -22.91
N GLN A 325 -3.53 -1.26 -23.87
CA GLN A 325 -4.42 -1.53 -24.99
C GLN A 325 -5.73 -2.16 -24.52
N GLN A 326 -5.65 -3.17 -23.64
CA GLN A 326 -6.83 -3.79 -23.04
C GLN A 326 -7.69 -2.76 -22.29
N ALA A 327 -7.07 -1.90 -21.47
CA ALA A 327 -7.79 -0.86 -20.73
C ALA A 327 -8.48 0.16 -21.66
N LYS A 328 -7.82 0.53 -22.76
CA LYS A 328 -8.42 1.42 -23.78
C LYS A 328 -9.58 0.78 -24.51
N GLU A 329 -9.52 -0.51 -24.79
CA GLU A 329 -10.63 -1.26 -25.38
C GLU A 329 -11.81 -1.33 -24.41
N THR A 330 -11.57 -1.61 -23.13
CA THR A 330 -12.60 -1.56 -22.10
C THR A 330 -13.26 -0.18 -22.03
N ILE A 331 -12.49 0.91 -22.06
CA ILE A 331 -13.04 2.27 -22.06
C ILE A 331 -13.99 2.52 -23.24
N LYS A 332 -13.66 2.02 -24.44
CA LYS A 332 -14.50 2.18 -25.65
C LYS A 332 -15.79 1.36 -25.61
N LEU A 333 -15.81 0.23 -24.89
CA LEU A 333 -17.00 -0.62 -24.77
C LEU A 333 -18.09 0.00 -23.88
N TYR A 334 -17.74 0.98 -23.06
CA TYR A 334 -18.66 1.70 -22.17
C TYR A 334 -19.05 3.10 -22.70
N GLU A 335 -18.75 3.39 -23.97
CA GLU A 335 -19.36 4.48 -24.76
C GLU A 335 -20.55 3.96 -25.54
#